data_AF-A0A4S0JUJ6-F1
#
_entry.id   AF-A0A4S0JUJ6-F1
#
_cell.length_a   1.000
_cell.length_b   1.000
_cell.length_c   1.000
_cell.angle_alpha   90.00
_cell.angle_beta   90.00
_cell.angle_gamma   90.00
#
_symmetry.space_group_name_H-M   'P 1'
#
loop_
_entity.id
_entity.type
_entity.pdbx_description
1 polymer ?
#
loop_
_entity_poly.entity_id
_entity_poly.type
_entity_poly.pdbx_seq_one_letter_code
_entity_poly.pdbx_strand_id
1 'polypeptide(L)'
;MDVASDRVNWIQSSRLRLLKEMQERRALGELSKKEAQRDVAASAVQNASRELAMIQQHCSRKEAALYQHLMSLDNLSSAALDRHRLHTEQLAAEINSRRQMLDDTQIAQEEAEMAASRTRELWVICSAARDKWQQIEDDVRRAVETHSEAAAEIEADDEILLKYARGSLA
;
A
#
# COMPACT_ATOMS: atom_id res chain seq x y z
N MET A 1 26.10 -34.25 19.84
CA MET A 1 25.20 -33.50 18.94
C MET A 1 25.92 -33.41 17.59
N ASP A 2 25.24 -33.51 16.44
CA ASP A 2 25.85 -33.77 15.12
C ASP A 2 25.97 -32.50 14.25
N VAL A 3 27.20 -32.11 13.91
CA VAL A 3 27.54 -30.94 13.07
C VAL A 3 26.89 -30.99 11.67
N ALA A 4 26.63 -32.20 11.14
CA ALA A 4 25.97 -32.35 9.84
C ALA A 4 24.49 -31.93 9.91
N SER A 5 23.82 -32.19 11.05
CA SER A 5 22.44 -31.77 11.29
C SER A 5 22.30 -30.24 11.34
N ASP A 6 23.23 -29.56 12.00
CA ASP A 6 23.18 -28.09 12.14
C ASP A 6 23.44 -27.38 10.80
N ARG A 7 24.31 -27.93 9.94
CA ARG A 7 24.50 -27.44 8.56
C ARG A 7 23.23 -27.58 7.71
N VAL A 8 22.51 -28.68 7.82
CA VAL A 8 21.24 -28.88 7.11
C VAL A 8 20.18 -27.89 7.59
N ASN A 9 20.13 -27.63 8.90
CA ASN A 9 19.23 -26.64 9.49
C ASN A 9 19.52 -25.22 9.00
N TRP A 10 20.81 -24.85 8.87
CA TRP A 10 21.23 -23.56 8.32
C TRP A 10 20.78 -23.36 6.86
N ILE A 11 20.95 -24.36 5.99
CA ILE A 11 20.50 -24.28 4.59
C ILE A 11 18.99 -24.07 4.51
N GLN A 12 18.23 -24.75 5.38
CA GLN A 12 16.77 -24.63 5.42
C GLN A 12 16.30 -23.25 5.92
N SER A 13 16.93 -22.72 6.97
CA SER A 13 16.60 -21.39 7.50
C SER A 13 16.91 -20.29 6.49
N SER A 14 18.05 -20.35 5.79
CA SER A 14 18.40 -19.43 4.70
C SER A 14 17.38 -19.45 3.56
N ARG A 15 16.92 -20.64 3.16
CA ARG A 15 15.90 -20.78 2.10
C ARG A 15 14.56 -20.16 2.53
N LEU A 16 14.13 -20.40 3.77
CA LEU A 16 12.87 -19.85 4.29
C LEU A 16 12.94 -18.33 4.43
N ARG A 17 14.09 -17.79 4.88
CA ARG A 17 14.33 -16.35 4.90
C ARG A 17 14.19 -15.74 3.50
N LEU A 18 14.83 -16.32 2.48
CA LEU A 18 14.74 -15.83 1.11
C LEU A 18 13.28 -15.80 0.61
N LEU A 19 12.49 -16.84 0.93
CA LEU A 19 11.07 -16.87 0.58
C LEU A 19 10.29 -15.73 1.24
N LYS A 20 10.58 -15.39 2.50
CA LYS A 20 9.94 -14.26 3.18
C LYS A 20 10.35 -12.91 2.60
N GLU A 21 11.61 -12.75 2.24
CA GLU A 21 12.12 -11.56 1.55
C GLU A 21 11.42 -11.37 0.19
N MET A 22 11.19 -12.45 -0.57
CA MET A 22 10.41 -12.39 -1.81
C MET A 22 8.94 -12.02 -1.56
N GLN A 23 8.33 -12.53 -0.49
CA GLN A 23 6.95 -12.20 -0.12
C GLN A 23 6.81 -10.73 0.27
N GLU A 24 7.72 -10.21 1.09
CA GLU A 24 7.78 -8.80 1.48
C GLU A 24 7.96 -7.88 0.26
N ARG A 25 8.91 -8.19 -0.64
CA ARG A 25 9.09 -7.39 -1.87
C ARG A 25 7.83 -7.34 -2.73
N ARG A 26 7.11 -8.46 -2.86
CA ARG A 26 5.82 -8.49 -3.58
C ARG A 26 4.77 -7.63 -2.88
N ALA A 27 4.65 -7.75 -1.55
CA ALA A 27 3.73 -6.93 -0.77
C ALA A 27 4.04 -5.43 -0.88
N LEU A 28 5.34 -5.06 -0.88
CA LEU A 28 5.78 -3.68 -1.07
C LEU A 28 5.46 -3.16 -2.48
N GLY A 29 5.63 -3.98 -3.51
CA GLY A 29 5.25 -3.64 -4.88
C GLY A 29 3.74 -3.38 -5.02
N GLU A 30 2.92 -4.24 -4.42
CA GLU A 30 1.46 -4.03 -4.39
C GLU A 30 1.09 -2.80 -3.56
N LEU A 31 1.75 -2.55 -2.44
CA LEU A 31 1.54 -1.34 -1.63
C LEU A 31 1.80 -0.09 -2.44
N SER A 32 2.95 -0.02 -3.12
CA SER A 32 3.31 1.12 -3.97
C SER A 32 2.27 1.37 -5.07
N LYS A 33 1.77 0.30 -5.71
CA LYS A 33 0.70 0.41 -6.70
C LYS A 33 -0.60 0.95 -6.10
N LYS A 34 -0.98 0.50 -4.90
CA LYS A 34 -2.20 0.96 -4.22
C LYS A 34 -2.08 2.39 -3.70
N GLU A 35 -0.91 2.80 -3.25
CA GLU A 35 -0.63 4.20 -2.87
C GLU A 35 -0.71 5.11 -4.09
N ALA A 36 -0.14 4.72 -5.24
CA ALA A 36 -0.29 5.48 -6.48
C ALA A 36 -1.76 5.61 -6.91
N GLN A 37 -2.55 4.53 -6.79
CA GLN A 37 -4.00 4.57 -7.07
C GLN A 37 -4.74 5.54 -6.13
N ARG A 38 -4.40 5.54 -4.85
CA ARG A 38 -4.94 6.48 -3.86
C ARG A 38 -4.64 7.92 -4.23
N ASP A 39 -3.40 8.22 -4.61
CA ASP A 39 -2.98 9.59 -4.96
C ASP A 39 -3.67 10.09 -6.23
N VAL A 40 -3.89 9.20 -7.21
CA VAL A 40 -4.70 9.49 -8.41
C VAL A 40 -6.16 9.77 -8.03
N ALA A 41 -6.76 8.96 -7.14
CA ALA A 41 -8.14 9.16 -6.71
C ALA A 41 -8.31 10.49 -5.94
N ALA A 42 -7.38 10.83 -5.05
CA ALA A 42 -7.38 12.11 -4.34
C ALA A 42 -7.26 13.29 -5.32
N SER A 43 -6.41 13.17 -6.34
CA SER A 43 -6.30 14.18 -7.41
C SER A 43 -7.60 14.30 -8.22
N ALA A 44 -8.28 13.19 -8.48
CA ALA A 44 -9.56 13.18 -9.19
C ALA A 44 -10.65 13.92 -8.40
N VAL A 45 -10.73 13.73 -7.08
CA VAL A 45 -11.67 14.46 -6.21
C VAL A 45 -11.38 15.96 -6.21
N GLN A 46 -10.10 16.35 -6.17
CA GLN A 46 -9.72 17.76 -6.25
C GLN A 46 -10.14 18.38 -7.59
N ASN A 47 -9.96 17.64 -8.70
CA ASN A 47 -10.37 18.08 -10.03
C ASN A 47 -11.89 18.18 -10.14
N ALA A 48 -12.64 17.15 -9.71
CA ALA A 48 -14.10 17.15 -9.72
C ALA A 48 -14.67 18.31 -8.88
N SER A 49 -14.07 18.59 -7.72
CA SER A 49 -14.45 19.71 -6.86
C SER A 49 -14.24 21.06 -7.56
N ARG A 50 -13.09 21.22 -8.24
CA ARG A 50 -12.80 22.44 -9.01
C ARG A 50 -13.77 22.61 -10.18
N GLU A 51 -14.05 21.53 -10.91
CA GLU A 51 -15.00 21.53 -12.03
C GLU A 51 -16.41 21.89 -11.56
N LEU A 52 -16.86 21.33 -10.44
CA LEU A 52 -18.15 21.67 -9.84
C LEU A 52 -18.23 23.16 -9.50
N ALA A 53 -17.19 23.73 -8.89
CA ALA A 53 -17.15 25.16 -8.58
C ALA A 53 -17.21 26.03 -9.85
N MET A 54 -16.47 25.66 -10.89
CA MET A 54 -16.50 26.36 -12.19
C MET A 54 -17.89 26.31 -12.83
N ILE A 55 -18.54 25.15 -12.84
CA ILE A 55 -19.89 24.99 -13.38
C ILE A 55 -20.91 25.77 -12.55
N GLN A 56 -20.85 25.73 -11.22
CA GLN A 56 -21.74 26.53 -10.36
C GLN A 56 -21.62 28.03 -10.64
N GLN A 57 -20.39 28.53 -10.85
CA GLN A 57 -20.18 29.93 -11.22
C GLN A 57 -20.74 30.25 -12.62
N HIS A 58 -20.55 29.34 -13.59
CA HIS A 58 -21.08 29.50 -14.93
C HIS A 58 -22.61 29.50 -14.95
N CYS A 59 -23.23 28.54 -14.26
CA CYS A 59 -24.67 28.42 -14.14
C CYS A 59 -25.28 29.64 -13.44
N SER A 60 -24.69 30.15 -12.36
CA SER A 60 -25.20 31.35 -11.69
C SER A 60 -25.14 32.60 -12.59
N ARG A 61 -24.09 32.76 -13.40
CA ARG A 61 -24.01 33.85 -14.40
C ARG A 61 -25.08 33.71 -15.48
N LYS A 62 -25.27 32.51 -16.01
CA LYS A 62 -26.32 32.23 -17.01
C LYS A 62 -27.71 32.48 -16.44
N GLU A 63 -27.97 32.01 -15.22
CA GLU A 63 -29.24 32.22 -14.53
C GLU A 63 -29.51 33.71 -14.28
N ALA A 64 -28.52 34.48 -13.84
CA ALA A 64 -28.65 35.93 -13.70
C ALA A 64 -28.97 36.62 -15.04
N ALA A 65 -28.31 36.21 -16.13
CA ALA A 65 -28.58 36.73 -17.46
C ALA A 65 -29.99 36.37 -17.95
N LEU A 66 -30.46 35.16 -17.65
CA LEU A 66 -31.84 34.73 -17.92
C LEU A 66 -32.83 35.63 -17.17
N TYR A 67 -32.63 35.87 -15.87
CA TYR A 67 -33.52 36.76 -15.12
C TYR A 67 -33.49 38.20 -15.63
N GLN A 68 -32.32 38.73 -15.99
CA GLN A 68 -32.20 40.06 -16.61
C GLN A 68 -32.96 40.14 -17.93
N HIS A 69 -32.85 39.12 -18.78
CA HIS A 69 -33.61 39.07 -20.02
C HIS A 69 -35.12 39.08 -19.75
N LEU A 70 -35.58 38.30 -18.78
CA LEU A 70 -36.99 38.21 -18.39
C LEU A 70 -37.53 39.56 -17.89
N MET A 71 -36.73 40.31 -17.12
CA MET A 71 -37.07 41.66 -16.66
C MET A 71 -37.06 42.71 -17.78
N SER A 72 -36.35 42.48 -18.89
CA SER A 72 -36.31 43.39 -20.03
C SER A 72 -37.50 43.27 -20.99
N LEU A 73 -38.35 42.25 -20.80
CA LEU A 73 -39.52 42.04 -21.66
C LEU A 73 -40.67 42.93 -21.21
N ASP A 74 -41.17 43.79 -22.11
CA ASP A 74 -42.31 44.68 -21.86
C ASP A 74 -43.61 43.92 -21.52
N ASN A 75 -43.77 42.70 -22.03
CA ASN A 75 -44.89 41.81 -21.73
C ASN A 75 -44.41 40.37 -21.52
N LEU A 76 -44.76 39.78 -20.38
CA LEU A 76 -44.44 38.39 -20.05
C LEU A 76 -45.48 37.44 -20.67
N SER A 77 -45.06 36.70 -21.69
CA SER A 77 -45.87 35.62 -22.27
C SER A 77 -45.62 34.31 -21.54
N SER A 78 -46.65 33.44 -21.50
CA SER A 78 -46.51 32.06 -20.99
C SER A 78 -45.35 31.32 -21.66
N ALA A 79 -45.24 31.44 -22.99
CA ALA A 79 -44.18 30.79 -23.75
C ALA A 79 -42.77 31.29 -23.36
N ALA A 80 -42.61 32.56 -22.98
CA ALA A 80 -41.33 33.07 -22.50
C ALA A 80 -40.99 32.50 -21.11
N LEU A 81 -41.97 32.42 -20.21
CA LEU A 81 -41.81 31.82 -18.89
C LEU A 81 -41.47 30.32 -18.98
N ASP A 82 -42.15 29.58 -19.86
CA ASP A 82 -41.89 28.15 -20.08
C ASP A 82 -40.47 27.90 -20.60
N ARG A 83 -39.99 28.72 -21.55
CA ARG A 83 -38.60 28.65 -22.03
C ARG A 83 -37.59 28.95 -20.93
N HIS A 84 -37.85 29.95 -20.09
CA HIS A 84 -36.97 30.27 -18.97
C HIS A 84 -36.90 29.14 -17.96
N ARG A 85 -38.06 28.58 -17.59
CA ARG A 85 -38.14 27.43 -16.70
C ARG A 85 -37.32 26.25 -17.23
N LEU A 86 -37.45 25.93 -18.52
CA LEU A 86 -36.69 24.86 -19.16
C LEU A 86 -35.17 25.10 -19.04
N HIS A 87 -34.71 26.34 -19.26
CA HIS A 87 -33.29 26.66 -19.12
C HIS A 87 -32.79 26.55 -17.68
N THR A 88 -33.56 27.00 -16.69
CA THR A 88 -33.19 26.83 -15.28
C THR A 88 -33.13 25.35 -14.89
N GLU A 89 -34.07 24.53 -15.37
CA GLU A 89 -34.07 23.07 -15.17
C GLU A 89 -32.82 22.42 -15.80
N GLN A 90 -32.40 22.86 -16.99
CA GLN A 90 -31.17 22.40 -17.64
C GLN A 90 -29.91 22.75 -16.83
N LEU A 91 -29.81 23.98 -16.32
CA LEU A 91 -28.69 24.42 -15.47
C LEU A 91 -28.63 23.62 -14.16
N ALA A 92 -29.78 23.37 -13.54
CA ALA A 92 -29.87 22.56 -12.33
C ALA A 92 -29.44 21.11 -12.60
N ALA A 93 -29.87 20.53 -13.71
CA ALA A 93 -29.45 19.18 -14.13
C ALA A 93 -27.93 19.09 -14.36
N GLU A 94 -27.34 20.12 -14.99
CA GLU A 94 -25.89 20.20 -15.20
C GLU A 94 -25.11 20.22 -13.86
N ILE A 95 -25.52 21.07 -12.92
CA ILE A 95 -24.91 21.10 -11.57
C ILE A 95 -25.07 19.76 -10.86
N ASN A 96 -26.26 19.16 -10.90
CA ASN A 96 -26.53 17.89 -10.23
C ASN A 96 -25.71 16.74 -10.82
N SER A 97 -25.52 16.70 -12.15
CA SER A 97 -24.62 15.74 -12.79
C SER A 97 -23.18 15.87 -12.27
N ARG A 98 -22.67 17.11 -12.11
CA ARG A 98 -21.32 17.34 -11.59
C ARG A 98 -21.18 17.00 -10.11
N ARG A 99 -22.24 17.21 -9.31
CA ARG A 99 -22.29 16.76 -7.91
C ARG A 99 -22.23 15.25 -7.83
N GLN A 100 -23.04 14.54 -8.61
CA GLN A 100 -23.00 13.07 -8.64
C GLN A 100 -21.61 12.55 -9.01
N MET A 101 -20.97 13.15 -10.02
CA MET A 101 -19.60 12.79 -10.40
C MET A 101 -18.61 13.02 -9.24
N LEU A 102 -18.75 14.12 -8.49
CA LEU A 102 -17.92 14.37 -7.31
C LEU A 102 -18.15 13.29 -6.25
N ASP A 103 -19.40 12.98 -5.94
CA ASP A 103 -19.76 11.94 -4.97
C ASP A 103 -19.18 10.58 -5.38
N ASP A 104 -19.31 10.19 -6.65
CA ASP A 104 -18.74 8.95 -7.19
C ASP A 104 -17.20 8.93 -7.07
N THR A 105 -16.52 10.06 -7.32
CA THR A 105 -15.06 10.16 -7.15
C THR A 105 -14.63 10.09 -5.68
N GLN A 106 -15.44 10.60 -4.75
CA GLN A 106 -15.18 10.50 -3.32
C GLN A 106 -15.30 9.06 -2.83
N ILE A 107 -16.34 8.34 -3.27
CA ILE A 107 -16.48 6.91 -3.00
C ILE A 107 -15.25 6.15 -3.52
N ALA A 108 -14.82 6.41 -4.75
CA ALA A 108 -13.63 5.78 -5.31
C ALA A 108 -12.35 6.12 -4.54
N GLN A 109 -12.23 7.35 -4.00
CA GLN A 109 -11.12 7.74 -3.13
C GLN A 109 -11.13 6.92 -1.83
N GLU A 110 -12.27 6.83 -1.15
CA GLU A 110 -12.41 6.06 0.08
C GLU A 110 -12.06 4.58 -0.13
N GLU A 111 -12.53 3.98 -1.23
CA GLU A 111 -12.18 2.61 -1.60
C GLU A 111 -10.67 2.44 -1.84
N ALA A 112 -10.03 3.40 -2.52
CA ALA A 112 -8.60 3.39 -2.76
C ALA A 112 -7.78 3.56 -1.46
N GLU A 113 -8.22 4.42 -0.54
CA GLU A 113 -7.61 4.60 0.78
C GLU A 113 -7.72 3.33 1.62
N MET A 114 -8.89 2.69 1.63
CA MET A 114 -9.11 1.42 2.32
C MET A 114 -8.26 0.31 1.72
N ALA A 115 -8.15 0.23 0.39
CA ALA A 115 -7.30 -0.75 -0.28
C ALA A 115 -5.82 -0.54 0.08
N ALA A 116 -5.32 0.71 0.03
CA ALA A 116 -3.94 1.03 0.39
C ALA A 116 -3.65 0.70 1.86
N SER A 117 -4.59 0.99 2.77
CA SER A 117 -4.47 0.67 4.19
C SER A 117 -4.36 -0.84 4.44
N ARG A 118 -5.26 -1.64 3.83
CA ARG A 118 -5.20 -3.11 3.92
C ARG A 118 -3.90 -3.68 3.35
N THR A 119 -3.42 -3.15 2.22
CA THR A 119 -2.15 -3.60 1.64
C THR A 119 -0.95 -3.20 2.51
N ARG A 120 -1.02 -2.05 3.20
CA ARG A 120 0.01 -1.63 4.16
C ARG A 120 0.07 -2.58 5.35
N GLU A 121 -1.07 -2.97 5.91
CA GLU A 121 -1.13 -3.97 6.98
C GLU A 121 -0.50 -5.31 6.56
N LEU A 122 -0.81 -5.79 5.34
CA LEU A 122 -0.20 -6.99 4.79
C LEU A 122 1.32 -6.86 4.64
N TRP A 123 1.80 -5.72 4.14
CA TRP A 123 3.24 -5.46 4.04
C TRP A 123 3.92 -5.47 5.43
N VAL A 124 3.31 -4.85 6.44
CA VAL A 124 3.83 -4.89 7.83
C VAL A 124 3.94 -6.32 8.35
N ILE A 125 2.92 -7.15 8.11
CA ILE A 125 2.95 -8.58 8.48
C ILE A 125 4.07 -9.32 7.75
N CYS A 126 4.24 -9.08 6.45
CA CYS A 126 5.31 -9.70 5.66
C CYS A 126 6.70 -9.25 6.12
N SER A 127 6.88 -7.97 6.44
CA SER A 127 8.13 -7.41 6.98
C SER A 127 8.48 -8.07 8.32
N ALA A 128 7.52 -8.12 9.25
CA ALA A 128 7.73 -8.77 10.55
C ALA A 128 8.08 -10.26 10.42
N ALA A 129 7.46 -10.95 9.47
CA ALA A 129 7.81 -12.34 9.17
C ALA A 129 9.23 -12.47 8.62
N ARG A 130 9.64 -11.59 7.70
CA ARG A 130 11.00 -11.55 7.16
C ARG A 130 12.03 -11.30 8.25
N ASP A 131 11.77 -10.36 9.15
CA ASP A 131 12.66 -10.03 10.27
C ASP A 131 12.80 -11.20 11.25
N LYS A 132 11.68 -11.88 11.56
CA LYS A 132 11.70 -13.09 12.39
C LYS A 132 12.55 -14.21 11.78
N TRP A 133 12.46 -14.41 10.47
CA TRP A 133 13.26 -15.44 9.79
C TRP A 133 14.73 -15.05 9.66
N GLN A 134 15.05 -13.76 9.56
CA GLN A 134 16.43 -13.28 9.68
C GLN A 134 17.01 -13.63 11.06
N GLN A 135 16.26 -13.36 12.13
CA GLN A 135 16.68 -13.70 13.48
C GLN A 135 16.92 -15.21 13.66
N ILE A 136 16.03 -16.06 13.14
CA ILE A 136 16.20 -17.53 13.19
C ILE A 136 17.46 -17.97 12.43
N GLU A 137 17.71 -17.43 11.23
CA GLU A 137 18.93 -17.74 10.47
C GLU A 137 20.18 -17.34 11.25
N ASP A 138 20.17 -16.16 11.89
CA ASP A 138 21.27 -15.66 12.70
C ASP A 138 21.54 -16.53 13.93
N ASP A 139 20.48 -16.99 14.60
CA ASP A 139 20.57 -17.89 15.75
C ASP A 139 21.07 -19.28 15.37
N VAL A 140 20.60 -19.84 14.24
CA VAL A 140 21.11 -21.13 13.71
C VAL A 140 22.58 -21.02 13.32
N ARG A 141 22.99 -19.93 12.67
CA ARG A 141 24.40 -19.68 12.34
C ARG A 141 25.26 -19.64 13.60
N ARG A 142 24.84 -18.91 14.63
CA ARG A 142 25.56 -18.83 15.91
C ARG A 142 25.68 -20.20 16.58
N ALA A 143 24.62 -21.02 16.56
CA ALA A 143 24.67 -22.37 17.12
C ALA A 143 25.67 -23.28 16.37
N VAL A 144 25.70 -23.23 15.03
CA VAL A 144 26.69 -23.96 14.22
C VAL A 144 28.12 -23.55 14.59
N GLU A 145 28.38 -22.24 14.71
CA GLU A 145 29.70 -21.71 15.08
C GLU A 145 30.13 -22.24 16.45
N THR A 146 29.27 -22.10 17.47
CA THR A 146 29.54 -22.61 18.84
C THR A 146 29.77 -24.13 18.87
N HIS A 147 28.98 -24.92 18.13
CA HIS A 147 29.19 -26.36 18.06
C HIS A 147 30.51 -26.72 17.37
N SER A 148 30.90 -25.97 16.33
CA SER A 148 32.17 -26.19 15.65
C SER A 148 33.38 -25.84 16.54
N GLU A 149 33.29 -24.77 17.33
CA GLU A 149 34.31 -24.37 18.30
C GLU A 149 34.47 -25.44 19.39
N ALA A 150 33.35 -25.91 19.96
CA ALA A 150 33.37 -26.96 20.98
C ALA A 150 33.93 -28.29 20.45
N ALA A 151 33.61 -28.65 19.19
CA ALA A 151 34.17 -29.85 18.57
C ALA A 151 35.69 -29.73 18.36
N ALA A 152 36.17 -28.56 17.94
CA ALA A 152 37.60 -28.29 17.76
C ALA A 152 38.37 -28.31 19.09
N GLU A 153 37.77 -27.81 20.18
CA GLU A 153 38.34 -27.88 21.53
C GLU A 153 38.49 -29.34 22.00
N ILE A 154 37.46 -30.18 21.81
CA ILE A 154 37.50 -31.61 22.15
C ILE A 154 38.57 -32.34 21.33
N GLU A 155 38.65 -32.09 20.01
CA GLU A 155 39.67 -32.72 19.16
C GLU A 155 41.09 -32.32 19.58
N ALA A 156 41.30 -31.07 19.98
CA ALA A 156 42.60 -30.61 20.49
C ALA A 156 42.97 -31.29 21.82
N ASP A 157 42.01 -31.44 22.74
CA ASP A 157 42.20 -32.12 24.02
C ASP A 157 42.51 -33.62 23.82
N ASP A 158 41.79 -34.30 22.93
CA ASP A 158 42.03 -35.70 22.58
C ASP A 158 43.43 -35.89 21.96
N GLU A 159 43.87 -34.96 21.10
CA GLU A 159 45.21 -34.99 20.52
C GLU A 159 46.30 -34.84 21.59
N ILE A 160 46.08 -33.97 22.58
CA ILE A 160 47.00 -33.79 23.72
C ILE A 160 47.09 -35.09 24.55
N LEU A 161 45.95 -35.69 24.89
CA LEU A 161 45.91 -36.95 25.65
C LEU A 161 46.61 -38.10 24.92
N LEU A 162 46.43 -38.21 23.60
CA LEU A 162 47.10 -39.22 22.77
C LEU A 162 48.63 -39.02 22.74
N LYS A 163 49.11 -37.78 22.70
CA LYS A 163 50.55 -37.47 22.74
C LYS A 163 51.17 -37.84 24.08
N TYR A 164 50.49 -37.55 25.20
CA TYR A 164 50.97 -37.94 26.53
C TYR A 164 50.93 -39.46 26.76
N ALA A 165 49.87 -40.16 26.33
CA ALA A 165 49.77 -41.62 26.45
C ALA A 165 50.88 -42.34 25.66
N ARG A 166 51.28 -41.81 24.50
CA ARG A 166 52.38 -42.34 23.70
C ARG A 166 53.76 -42.06 24.32
N GLY A 167 53.91 -40.97 25.09
CA GLY A 167 55.14 -40.64 25.80
C GLY A 167 55.38 -41.42 27.09
N SER A 168 54.32 -41.91 27.76
CA SER A 168 54.41 -42.72 28.99
C SER A 168 54.54 -44.24 28.76
N LEU A 169 54.46 -44.71 27.50
CA LEU A 169 54.63 -46.13 27.12
C LEU A 169 55.99 -46.43 26.47
N ALA A 170 56.92 -45.47 26.49
CA ALA A 170 58.33 -45.63 26.09
C ALA A 170 59.22 -45.65 27.35
#